data_AF-A0AB34D0D1-F1
#
_entry.id   AF-A0AB34D0D1-F1
#
_cell.length_a   1.000
_cell.length_b   1.000
_cell.length_c   1.000
_cell.angle_alpha   90.00
_cell.angle_beta   90.00
_cell.angle_gamma   90.00
#
_symmetry.space_group_name_H-M   'P 1'
#
loop_
_entity.id
_entity.type
_entity.pdbx_description
1 polymer ?
#
loop_
_entity_poly.entity_id
_entity_poly.type
_entity_poly.pdbx_seq_one_letter_code
_entity_poly.pdbx_strand_id
1 'polypeptide(L)'
;MRQENLFKWKHYQPDIILLTVRWYLRYTLSFRDLVEIMEERGLSLAHTTIMRWVHQYGPELDKRIRRHLKQTNDSWRVDETYIKVKGQWMYLYR
;
A
#
# COMPACT_ATOMS: atom_id res chain seq x y z
N MET A 1 -21.59 14.14 -9.96
CA MET A 1 -21.01 12.82 -9.65
C MET A 1 -21.36 12.47 -8.22
N ARG A 2 -21.99 11.32 -7.97
CA ARG A 2 -22.38 10.90 -6.62
C ARG A 2 -21.08 10.75 -5.80
N GLN A 3 -20.89 11.53 -4.74
CA GLN A 3 -19.80 11.28 -3.80
C GLN A 3 -20.12 9.95 -3.12
N GLU A 4 -19.55 8.86 -3.62
CA GLU A 4 -19.56 7.61 -2.89
C GLU A 4 -18.71 7.80 -1.63
N ASN A 5 -19.36 7.73 -0.48
CA ASN A 5 -18.67 7.75 0.80
C ASN A 5 -17.85 6.47 0.94
N LEU A 6 -16.60 6.51 0.49
CA LEU A 6 -15.66 5.38 0.45
C LEU A 6 -15.40 4.76 1.85
N PHE A 7 -15.68 5.53 2.90
CA PHE A 7 -15.51 5.17 4.30
C PHE A 7 -16.84 4.95 5.03
N LYS A 8 -17.97 4.90 4.31
CA LYS A 8 -19.28 4.65 4.93
C LYS A 8 -19.25 3.30 5.65
N TRP A 9 -19.74 3.27 6.88
CA TRP A 9 -19.79 2.07 7.74
C TRP A 9 -18.45 1.52 8.22
N LYS A 10 -17.37 2.31 8.15
CA LYS A 10 -16.10 1.92 8.77
C LYS A 10 -16.09 2.29 10.26
N HIS A 11 -15.56 1.39 11.08
CA HIS A 11 -15.44 1.59 12.53
C HIS A 11 -14.38 2.64 12.88
N TYR A 12 -13.31 2.70 12.10
CA TYR A 12 -12.21 3.64 12.30
C TYR A 12 -12.42 4.92 11.49
N GLN A 13 -11.88 6.02 12.01
CA GLN A 13 -11.90 7.29 11.31
C GLN A 13 -11.20 7.18 9.94
N PRO A 14 -11.74 7.83 8.89
CA PRO A 14 -11.15 7.80 7.55
C PRO A 14 -9.67 8.21 7.53
N ASP A 15 -9.29 9.18 8.37
CA ASP A 15 -7.93 9.71 8.43
C ASP A 15 -6.92 8.67 8.92
N ILE A 16 -7.30 7.84 9.90
CA ILE A 16 -6.47 6.75 10.41
C ILE A 16 -6.26 5.71 9.30
N ILE A 17 -7.35 5.30 8.64
CA ILE A 17 -7.30 4.31 7.56
C ILE A 17 -6.39 4.80 6.43
N LEU A 18 -6.56 6.05 5.99
CA LEU A 18 -5.75 6.67 4.95
C LEU A 18 -4.29 6.79 5.35
N LEU A 19 -4.01 7.18 6.59
CA LEU A 19 -2.64 7.31 7.10
C LEU A 19 -1.91 5.96 7.05
N THR A 20 -2.54 4.90 7.56
CA THR A 20 -1.92 3.57 7.62
C THR A 20 -1.69 3.01 6.22
N VAL A 21 -2.67 3.14 5.32
CA VAL A 21 -2.52 2.71 3.92
C VAL A 21 -1.44 3.52 3.21
N ARG A 22 -1.37 4.84 3.43
CA ARG A 22 -0.32 5.69 2.86
C ARG A 22 1.06 5.28 3.34
N TRP A 23 1.22 4.99 4.63
CA TRP A 23 2.51 4.58 5.17
C TRP A 23 2.98 3.25 4.59
N TYR A 24 2.08 2.28 4.47
CA TYR A 24 2.39 1.01 3.81
C TYR A 24 2.82 1.19 2.35
N LEU A 25 2.12 2.05 1.59
CA LEU A 25 2.42 2.25 0.17
C LEU A 25 3.66 3.12 -0.09
N ARG A 26 4.02 4.01 0.85
CA ARG A 26 5.14 4.95 0.68
C ARG A 26 6.46 4.44 1.26
N TYR A 27 6.41 3.75 2.39
CA TYR A 27 7.59 3.32 3.12
C TYR A 27 7.71 1.79 3.09
N THR A 28 8.92 1.27 3.25
CA THR A 28 9.19 -0.17 3.33
C THR A 28 8.85 -0.72 4.72
N LEU A 29 7.61 -0.50 5.18
CA LEU A 29 7.11 -0.94 6.48
C LEU A 29 6.35 -2.26 6.34
N SER A 30 6.58 -3.19 7.27
CA SER A 30 5.80 -4.41 7.38
C SER A 30 4.44 -4.11 8.02
N PHE A 31 3.46 -5.02 7.85
CA PHE A 31 2.18 -4.90 8.55
C PHE A 31 2.32 -4.96 10.08
N ARG A 32 3.38 -5.61 10.60
CA ARG A 32 3.63 -5.69 12.05
C ARG A 32 4.16 -4.36 12.57
N ASP A 33 5.10 -3.76 11.85
CA ASP A 33 5.66 -2.44 12.18
C ASP A 33 4.54 -1.39 12.23
N LEU A 34 3.58 -1.47 11.30
CA LEU A 34 2.42 -0.58 11.30
C LEU A 34 1.47 -0.82 12.47
N VAL A 35 1.33 -2.06 12.97
CA VAL A 35 0.56 -2.33 14.19
C VAL A 35 1.27 -1.71 15.39
N GLU A 36 2.58 -1.92 15.54
CA GLU A 36 3.37 -1.36 16.65
C GLU A 36 3.28 0.17 16.70
N ILE A 37 3.42 0.85 15.56
CA ILE A 37 3.29 2.32 15.51
C ILE A 37 1.86 2.78 15.85
N MET A 38 0.84 1.98 15.52
CA MET A 38 -0.55 2.30 15.88
C MET A 38 -0.83 2.06 17.36
N GLU A 39 -0.20 1.03 17.95
CA GLU A 39 -0.27 0.77 19.39
C GLU A 39 0.39 1.88 20.21
N GLU A 40 1.55 2.40 19.78
CA GLU A 40 2.18 3.59 20.38
C GLU A 40 1.25 4.83 20.36
N ARG A 41 0.34 4.90 19.38
CA ARG A 41 -0.67 5.95 19.25
C ARG A 41 -1.97 5.65 20.02
N GLY A 42 -2.01 4.55 20.77
CA GLY A 42 -3.16 4.12 21.56
C GLY A 42 -4.24 3.38 20.77
N LEU A 43 -3.94 2.92 19.55
CA LEU A 43 -4.88 2.20 18.68
C LEU A 43 -4.49 0.72 18.58
N SER A 44 -5.27 -0.16 19.22
CA SER A 44 -5.08 -1.60 19.07
C SER A 44 -5.66 -2.09 17.74
N LEU A 45 -4.80 -2.54 16.83
CA LEU A 45 -5.17 -3.00 15.48
C LEU A 45 -4.55 -4.36 15.19
N ALA A 46 -5.31 -5.26 14.57
CA ALA A 46 -4.74 -6.46 13.99
C ALA A 46 -4.07 -6.15 12.63
N HIS A 47 -2.94 -6.81 12.34
CA HIS A 47 -2.24 -6.70 11.06
C HIS A 47 -3.15 -7.05 9.86
N THR A 48 -4.09 -7.98 10.05
CA THR A 48 -5.08 -8.38 9.03
C THR A 48 -6.06 -7.24 8.69
N THR A 49 -6.35 -6.35 9.64
CA THR A 49 -7.19 -5.17 9.41
C THR A 49 -6.50 -4.19 8.47
N ILE A 50 -5.21 -3.94 8.70
CA ILE A 50 -4.38 -3.07 7.86
C ILE A 50 -4.25 -3.68 6.46
N MET A 51 -3.99 -4.99 6.37
CA MET A 51 -3.95 -5.72 5.11
C MET A 51 -5.25 -5.53 4.31
N ARG A 52 -6.42 -5.73 4.94
CA ARG A 52 -7.73 -5.52 4.28
C ARG A 52 -7.91 -4.08 3.77
N TRP A 53 -7.48 -3.08 4.53
CA TRP A 53 -7.52 -1.68 4.09
C TRP A 53 -6.61 -1.44 2.89
N VAL A 54 -5.39 -1.97 2.89
CA VAL A 54 -4.47 -1.84 1.76
C VAL A 54 -5.07 -2.46 0.50
N HIS A 55 -5.65 -3.66 0.60
CA HIS A 55 -6.31 -4.30 -0.54
C HIS A 55 -7.53 -3.52 -1.03
N GLN A 56 -8.33 -2.95 -0.13
CA GLN A 56 -9.54 -2.21 -0.51
C GLN A 56 -9.23 -0.83 -1.10
N TYR A 57 -8.33 -0.07 -0.46
CA TYR A 57 -8.11 1.35 -0.76
C TYR A 57 -6.88 1.61 -1.63
N GLY A 58 -5.94 0.66 -1.69
CA GLY A 58 -4.72 0.79 -2.50
C GLY A 58 -5.00 1.09 -3.98
N PRO A 59 -5.85 0.32 -4.67
CA PRO A 59 -6.16 0.56 -6.09
C PRO A 59 -6.81 1.93 -6.35
N GLU A 60 -7.70 2.36 -5.46
CA GLU A 60 -8.39 3.65 -5.59
C GLU A 60 -7.44 4.83 -5.36
N LEU A 61 -6.51 4.70 -4.41
CA LEU A 61 -5.44 5.68 -4.20
C LEU A 61 -4.51 5.76 -5.41
N ASP A 62 -4.06 4.62 -5.92
CA ASP A 62 -3.21 4.55 -7.11
C ASP A 62 -3.87 5.22 -8.32
N LYS A 63 -5.15 4.92 -8.59
CA LYS A 63 -5.93 5.53 -9.68
C LYS A 63 -6.00 7.07 -9.58
N ARG A 64 -6.13 7.61 -8.37
CA ARG A 64 -6.16 9.06 -8.13
C ARG A 64 -4.78 9.70 -8.23
N ILE A 65 -3.74 9.03 -7.74
CA ILE A 65 -2.35 9.52 -7.74
C ILE A 65 -1.77 9.50 -9.16
N ARG A 66 -2.05 8.48 -9.97
CA ARG A 66 -1.55 8.36 -11.36
C ARG A 66 -1.76 9.60 -12.22
N ARG A 67 -2.86 10.34 -12.02
CA ARG A 67 -3.15 11.59 -12.75
C ARG A 67 -2.18 12.73 -12.42
N HIS A 68 -1.54 12.66 -11.26
CA HIS A 68 -0.60 13.66 -10.76
C HIS A 68 0.86 13.24 -10.98
N LEU A 69 1.10 11.98 -11.40
CA LEU A 69 2.42 11.49 -11.74
C LEU A 69 2.80 11.99 -13.14
N LYS A 70 4.05 12.43 -13.30
CA LYS A 70 4.59 12.77 -14.62
C LYS A 70 4.62 11.53 -15.49
N GLN A 71 4.33 11.67 -16.78
CA GLN A 71 4.60 10.61 -17.75
C GLN A 71 6.09 10.26 -17.72
N THR A 72 6.38 8.96 -17.66
CA THR A 72 7.73 8.41 -17.77
C THR A 72 8.21 8.50 -19.22
N ASN A 73 9.52 8.70 -19.41
CA ASN A 73 10.14 8.72 -20.75
C ASN A 73 9.94 7.41 -21.52
N ASP A 74 10.02 7.48 -22.85
CA ASP A 74 9.87 6.35 -23.78
C ASP A 74 11.02 5.32 -23.75
N SER A 75 12.08 5.57 -22.97
CA SER A 75 13.23 4.67 -22.86
C SER A 75 13.15 3.81 -21.60
N TRP A 76 13.13 2.49 -21.78
CA TRP A 76 13.17 1.51 -20.69
C TRP A 76 14.61 1.06 -20.47
N ARG A 77 15.08 1.05 -19.22
CA ARG A 77 16.31 0.35 -18.82
C ARG A 77 15.87 -0.88 -18.05
N VAL A 78 16.40 -2.03 -18.45
CA VAL A 78 16.08 -3.33 -17.82
C VAL A 78 17.36 -3.86 -17.20
N ASP A 79 17.33 -4.15 -15.91
CA ASP A 79 18.39 -4.91 -15.25
C ASP A 79 17.95 -6.38 -15.13
N GLU A 80 18.86 -7.30 -15.45
CA GLU A 80 18.67 -8.73 -15.24
C GLU A 80 19.34 -9.16 -13.92
N THR A 81 18.59 -9.82 -13.04
CA THR A 81 19.12 -10.34 -11.76
C THR A 81 18.70 -11.80 -11.57
N TYR A 82 19.64 -12.63 -11.14
CA TYR A 82 19.38 -14.04 -10.84
C TYR A 82 18.97 -14.19 -9.37
N ILE A 83 17.71 -14.56 -9.12
CA ILE A 83 17.16 -14.67 -7.76
C ILE A 83 16.59 -16.06 -7.48
N LYS A 84 16.60 -16.46 -6.21
CA LYS A 84 16.05 -17.74 -5.76
C LYS A 84 14.65 -17.53 -5.19
N VAL A 85 13.64 -18.08 -5.84
CA VAL A 85 12.24 -17.97 -5.42
C VAL A 85 11.73 -19.37 -5.11
N LYS A 86 11.25 -19.58 -3.88
CA LYS A 86 10.77 -20.90 -3.39
C LYS A 86 11.74 -22.06 -3.66
N GLY A 87 13.05 -21.78 -3.62
CA GLY A 87 14.10 -22.79 -3.82
C GLY A 87 14.57 -22.95 -5.28
N GLN A 88 13.85 -22.44 -6.27
CA GLN A 88 14.23 -22.48 -7.68
C GLN A 88 14.89 -21.16 -8.10
N TRP A 89 15.92 -21.25 -8.94
CA TRP A 89 16.56 -20.07 -9.51
C TRP A 89 15.76 -19.55 -10.71
N MET A 90 15.50 -18.25 -10.73
CA MET A 90 14.75 -17.58 -11.79
C MET A 90 15.40 -16.23 -12.14
N TYR A 91 15.24 -15.84 -13.40
CA TYR A 91 15.62 -14.51 -13.87
C TYR A 91 14.54 -13.50 -13.52
N LEU A 92 14.94 -12.42 -12.86
CA LEU A 92 14.13 -11.24 -12.60
C LEU A 92 14.60 -10.12 -13.52
N TYR A 93 13.67 -9.61 -14.32
CA TYR A 93 13.85 -8.40 -15.12
C TYR A 93 13.19 -7.24 -14.38
N ARG A 94 13.95 -6.19 -14.02
CA ARG A 94 13.46 -5.00 -13.30
C ARG A 94 13.68 -3.72 -14.10
#